data_AF-A0A7S0Y873-F1
#
_entry.id   AF-A0A7S0Y873-F1
#
_cell.length_a   1.000
_cell.length_b   1.000
_cell.length_c   1.000
_cell.angle_alpha   90.00
_cell.angle_beta   90.00
_cell.angle_gamma   90.00
#
_symmetry.space_group_name_H-M   'P 1'
#
loop_
_entity.id
_entity.type
_entity.pdbx_description
1 polymer ?
#
loop_
_entity_poly.entity_id
_entity_poly.type
_entity_poly.pdbx_seq_one_letter_code
_entity_poly.pdbx_strand_id
1 'polypeptide(L)'
;KDSSLPILLLNSHYDVVPADLEAWTVPPFGAVRKDDKIYGRGTQDMKCVCMQYIEAVRSLNKFNPDWQPERDIYLTFVPDEEIGGAGMAAFLDSDLYKNRLPGIALALDEGLASTTNVFEVFYGERLPWWIEIKATGPTGHGSRFIENTAVEQLLELSQKALKFRQGQRDLLEMKDHENCTHAAVAKKKRT
;
A
#
# COMPACT_ATOMS: atom_id res chain seq x y z
N LYS A 1 6.49 21.43 -24.84
CA LYS A 1 6.03 21.64 -23.46
C LYS A 1 4.82 22.54 -23.47
N ASP A 2 3.67 22.02 -23.06
CA ASP A 2 2.40 22.73 -22.88
C ASP A 2 1.95 22.58 -21.43
N SER A 3 2.01 23.68 -20.67
CA SER A 3 1.69 23.71 -19.24
C SER A 3 0.18 23.69 -18.94
N SER A 4 -0.66 23.73 -19.97
CA SER A 4 -2.12 23.57 -19.82
C SER A 4 -2.54 22.10 -19.79
N LEU A 5 -1.67 21.18 -20.21
CA LEU A 5 -1.96 19.75 -20.24
C LEU A 5 -1.92 19.15 -18.82
N PRO A 6 -2.82 18.21 -18.47
CA PRO A 6 -2.77 17.52 -17.20
C PRO A 6 -1.44 16.77 -17.02
N ILE A 7 -0.94 16.75 -15.79
CA ILE A 7 0.42 16.28 -15.49
C ILE A 7 0.55 14.76 -15.53
N LEU A 8 1.79 14.27 -15.72
CA LEU A 8 2.17 12.92 -15.33
C LEU A 8 2.68 12.96 -13.89
N LEU A 9 2.08 12.18 -13.00
CA LEU A 9 2.51 12.04 -11.62
C LEU A 9 3.28 10.74 -11.43
N LEU A 10 4.53 10.83 -10.98
CA LEU A 10 5.34 9.70 -10.53
C LEU A 10 5.30 9.71 -9.00
N ASN A 11 4.37 8.96 -8.43
CA ASN A 11 4.14 8.88 -6.99
C ASN A 11 4.92 7.72 -6.35
N SER A 12 5.45 7.99 -5.17
CA SER A 12 6.09 7.01 -4.30
C SER A 12 6.10 7.50 -2.87
N HIS A 13 6.30 6.62 -1.90
CA HIS A 13 6.43 6.95 -0.49
C HIS A 13 7.84 6.62 0.04
N TYR A 14 8.30 7.36 1.04
CA TYR A 14 9.65 7.20 1.60
C TYR A 14 9.68 6.73 3.05
N ASP A 15 8.53 6.79 3.72
CA ASP A 15 8.31 6.14 5.00
C ASP A 15 8.38 4.62 4.85
N VAL A 16 8.57 3.94 5.98
CA VAL A 16 8.77 2.50 6.02
C VAL A 16 8.20 1.98 7.33
N VAL A 17 7.69 0.75 7.34
CA VAL A 17 7.30 0.10 8.61
C VAL A 17 8.49 -0.09 9.57
N PRO A 18 8.23 -0.25 10.89
CA PRO A 18 9.24 -0.64 11.86
C PRO A 18 10.02 -1.91 11.48
N ALA A 19 11.26 -2.01 12.00
CA ALA A 19 12.09 -3.19 11.87
C ALA A 19 12.36 -3.81 13.24
N ASP A 20 11.98 -5.06 13.40
CA ASP A 20 12.33 -5.87 14.56
C ASP A 20 13.81 -6.29 14.48
N LEU A 21 14.69 -5.63 15.23
CA LEU A 21 16.13 -5.82 15.11
C LEU A 21 16.58 -7.27 15.36
N GLU A 22 15.88 -8.02 16.20
CA GLU A 22 16.25 -9.40 16.55
C GLU A 22 15.94 -10.40 15.43
N ALA A 23 14.93 -10.10 14.61
CA ALA A 23 14.52 -10.94 13.48
C ALA A 23 15.40 -10.76 12.23
N TRP A 24 16.27 -9.75 12.21
CA TRP A 24 17.10 -9.44 11.05
C TRP A 24 18.47 -10.12 11.11
N THR A 25 18.89 -10.72 10.01
CA THR A 25 20.23 -11.32 9.86
C THR A 25 21.32 -10.29 9.54
N VAL A 26 20.94 -9.07 9.19
CA VAL A 26 21.81 -7.93 8.88
C VAL A 26 21.16 -6.64 9.38
N PRO A 27 21.91 -5.56 9.69
CA PRO A 27 21.30 -4.32 10.16
C PRO A 27 20.21 -3.80 9.20
N PRO A 28 18.95 -3.60 9.64
CA PRO A 28 17.84 -3.27 8.75
C PRO A 28 18.05 -1.96 7.99
N PHE A 29 18.73 -0.98 8.57
CA PHE A 29 18.99 0.32 7.93
C PHE A 29 20.43 0.44 7.39
N GLY A 30 21.14 -0.68 7.28
CA GLY A 30 22.53 -0.71 6.80
C GLY A 30 22.70 -0.83 5.28
N ALA A 31 21.62 -1.13 4.54
CA ALA A 31 21.64 -1.34 3.08
C ALA A 31 22.74 -2.34 2.63
N VAL A 32 22.81 -3.48 3.30
CA VAL A 32 23.87 -4.48 3.09
C VAL A 32 23.71 -5.12 1.71
N ARG A 33 24.78 -5.06 0.90
CA ARG A 33 24.82 -5.73 -0.41
C ARG A 33 25.38 -7.13 -0.26
N LYS A 34 24.62 -8.14 -0.67
CA LYS A 34 25.01 -9.55 -0.62
C LYS A 34 24.18 -10.35 -1.64
N ASP A 35 24.77 -11.36 -2.28
CA ASP A 35 24.08 -12.29 -3.20
C ASP A 35 23.26 -11.55 -4.28
N ASP A 36 23.85 -10.52 -4.89
CA ASP A 36 23.24 -9.61 -5.88
C ASP A 36 21.95 -8.90 -5.41
N LYS A 37 21.77 -8.79 -4.10
CA LYS A 37 20.62 -8.13 -3.46
C LYS A 37 21.08 -7.04 -2.51
N ILE A 38 20.18 -6.09 -2.26
CA ILE A 38 20.35 -5.06 -1.22
C ILE A 38 19.35 -5.36 -0.11
N TYR A 39 19.89 -5.77 1.04
CA TYR A 39 19.11 -6.04 2.24
C TYR A 39 18.98 -4.76 3.07
N GLY A 40 17.75 -4.30 3.23
CA GLY A 40 17.43 -3.21 4.14
C GLY A 40 15.94 -2.91 4.17
N ARG A 41 15.45 -2.39 5.28
CA ARG A 41 14.09 -1.85 5.40
C ARG A 41 13.96 -0.68 4.42
N GLY A 42 12.93 -0.74 3.57
CA GLY A 42 12.73 0.26 2.53
C GLY A 42 13.32 -0.11 1.17
N THR A 43 14.15 -1.15 1.05
CA THR A 43 14.85 -1.42 -0.23
C THR A 43 13.93 -1.95 -1.32
N GLN A 44 12.80 -2.56 -0.97
CA GLN A 44 11.75 -2.97 -1.91
C GLN A 44 10.49 -2.12 -1.76
N ASP A 45 10.14 -1.77 -0.52
CA ASP A 45 8.90 -1.09 -0.17
C ASP A 45 9.20 0.17 0.66
N MET A 46 9.23 1.36 0.05
CA MET A 46 9.31 1.52 -1.43
C MET A 46 10.41 2.46 -1.92
N LYS A 47 11.46 2.70 -1.11
CA LYS A 47 12.55 3.64 -1.46
C LYS A 47 13.26 3.32 -2.78
N CYS A 48 13.19 2.08 -3.27
CA CYS A 48 13.71 1.74 -4.60
C CYS A 48 13.02 2.53 -5.71
N VAL A 49 11.69 2.65 -5.69
CA VAL A 49 10.93 3.37 -6.72
C VAL A 49 11.24 4.87 -6.65
N CYS A 50 11.37 5.43 -5.43
CA CYS A 50 11.81 6.82 -5.25
C CYS A 50 13.14 7.08 -5.99
N MET A 51 14.12 6.20 -5.76
CA MET A 51 15.43 6.30 -6.41
C MET A 51 15.36 6.04 -7.92
N GLN A 52 14.52 5.10 -8.37
CA GLN A 52 14.33 4.83 -9.79
C GLN A 52 13.80 6.05 -10.54
N TYR A 53 12.84 6.79 -9.99
CA TYR A 53 12.34 8.02 -10.61
C TYR A 53 13.41 9.11 -10.69
N ILE A 54 14.15 9.33 -9.59
CA ILE A 54 15.25 10.30 -9.57
C ILE A 54 16.31 9.94 -10.62
N GLU A 55 16.71 8.66 -10.67
CA GLU A 55 17.73 8.18 -11.61
C GLU A 55 17.25 8.18 -13.06
N ALA A 56 15.96 7.93 -13.32
CA ALA A 56 15.37 8.01 -14.64
C ALA A 56 15.39 9.46 -15.17
N VAL A 57 14.95 10.43 -14.36
CA VAL A 57 15.00 11.86 -14.74
C VAL A 57 16.45 12.31 -14.94
N ARG A 58 17.36 11.94 -14.03
CA ARG A 58 18.79 12.25 -14.14
C ARG A 58 19.39 11.69 -15.42
N SER A 59 19.04 10.45 -15.77
CA SER A 59 19.54 9.78 -16.98
C SER A 59 18.98 10.40 -18.25
N LEU A 60 17.67 10.71 -18.29
CA LEU A 60 17.05 11.41 -19.41
C LEU A 60 17.72 12.75 -19.68
N ASN A 61 17.92 13.56 -18.64
CA ASN A 61 18.59 14.86 -18.77
C ASN A 61 20.06 14.72 -19.22
N LYS A 62 20.77 13.69 -18.75
CA LYS A 62 22.17 13.44 -19.13
C LYS A 62 22.32 13.01 -20.60
N PHE A 63 21.45 12.11 -21.06
CA PHE A 63 21.58 11.51 -22.39
C PHE A 63 20.79 12.24 -23.47
N ASN A 64 19.78 13.04 -23.09
CA ASN A 64 18.94 13.82 -23.99
C ASN A 64 18.68 15.24 -23.40
N PRO A 65 19.71 16.09 -23.28
CA PRO A 65 19.59 17.40 -22.62
C PRO A 65 18.59 18.35 -23.29
N ASP A 66 18.36 18.20 -24.59
CA ASP A 66 17.41 19.03 -25.35
C ASP A 66 15.99 18.46 -25.34
N TRP A 67 15.80 17.24 -24.82
CA TRP A 67 14.48 16.65 -24.72
C TRP A 67 13.66 17.38 -23.67
N GLN A 68 12.43 17.74 -24.05
CA GLN A 68 11.46 18.37 -23.17
C GLN A 68 10.17 17.57 -23.24
N PRO A 69 9.58 17.20 -22.11
CA PRO A 69 8.31 16.49 -22.13
C PRO A 69 7.21 17.40 -22.67
N GLU A 70 6.22 16.78 -23.31
CA GLU A 70 5.05 17.51 -23.81
C GLU A 70 4.24 18.10 -22.65
N ARG A 71 4.10 17.35 -21.55
CA ARG A 71 3.39 17.72 -20.31
C ARG A 71 4.38 17.84 -19.16
N ASP A 72 3.98 18.50 -18.08
CA ASP A 72 4.80 18.48 -16.87
C ASP A 72 4.81 17.09 -16.20
N ILE A 73 5.97 16.70 -15.69
CA ILE A 73 6.18 15.47 -14.92
C ILE A 73 6.47 15.88 -13.48
N TYR A 74 5.62 15.49 -12.54
CA TYR A 74 5.81 15.73 -11.12
C TYR A 74 6.26 14.45 -10.44
N LEU A 75 7.24 14.57 -9.55
CA LEU A 75 7.67 13.49 -8.66
C LEU A 75 7.15 13.81 -7.27
N THR A 76 6.38 12.90 -6.68
CA THR A 76 5.94 13.00 -5.28
C THR A 76 6.59 11.90 -4.46
N PHE A 77 7.18 12.31 -3.34
CA PHE A 77 7.72 11.43 -2.30
C PHE A 77 6.90 11.71 -1.04
N VAL A 78 5.87 10.91 -0.81
CA VAL A 78 4.92 11.14 0.28
C VAL A 78 5.34 10.42 1.57
N PRO A 79 5.05 11.01 2.74
CA PRO A 79 5.08 10.27 4.00
C PRO A 79 3.76 9.56 4.26
N ASP A 80 3.80 8.71 5.28
CA ASP A 80 2.66 8.12 5.97
C ASP A 80 1.80 7.17 5.13
N GLU A 81 2.30 6.66 3.99
CA GLU A 81 1.59 5.64 3.20
C GLU A 81 1.30 4.41 4.06
N GLU A 82 2.31 3.96 4.81
CA GLU A 82 2.30 2.73 5.61
C GLU A 82 1.29 2.78 6.77
N ILE A 83 0.77 3.98 7.04
CA ILE A 83 -0.22 4.25 8.10
C ILE A 83 -1.51 4.91 7.55
N GLY A 84 -1.70 4.95 6.23
CA GLY A 84 -2.96 5.34 5.59
C GLY A 84 -2.95 6.64 4.76
N GLY A 85 -1.78 7.15 4.40
CA GLY A 85 -1.62 8.19 3.36
C GLY A 85 -1.95 9.62 3.81
N ALA A 86 -1.78 9.96 5.09
CA ALA A 86 -2.07 11.30 5.61
C ALA A 86 -1.28 12.41 4.90
N GLY A 87 -0.03 12.14 4.51
CA GLY A 87 0.80 13.06 3.74
C GLY A 87 0.22 13.41 2.37
N MET A 88 -0.27 12.41 1.63
CA MET A 88 -0.93 12.64 0.35
C MET A 88 -2.25 13.40 0.53
N ALA A 89 -3.03 13.07 1.56
CA ALA A 89 -4.27 13.79 1.86
C ALA A 89 -4.02 15.29 2.07
N ALA A 90 -2.97 15.65 2.83
CA ALA A 90 -2.59 17.05 3.03
C ALA A 90 -2.15 17.74 1.72
N PHE A 91 -1.45 17.02 0.83
CA PHE A 91 -1.10 17.54 -0.49
C PHE A 91 -2.32 17.84 -1.36
N LEU A 92 -3.29 16.92 -1.40
CA LEU A 92 -4.56 17.11 -2.12
C LEU A 92 -5.33 18.32 -1.59
N ASP A 93 -5.17 18.65 -0.29
CA ASP A 93 -5.78 19.81 0.31
C ASP A 93 -5.08 21.14 0.05
N SER A 94 -3.85 21.10 -0.47
CA SER A 94 -3.01 22.28 -0.70
C SER A 94 -3.48 23.16 -1.87
N ASP A 95 -3.10 24.45 -1.82
CA ASP A 95 -3.30 25.38 -2.94
C ASP A 95 -2.61 24.94 -4.23
N LEU A 96 -1.48 24.23 -4.11
CA LEU A 96 -0.75 23.70 -5.25
C LEU A 96 -1.65 22.74 -6.03
N TYR A 97 -2.25 21.76 -5.35
CA TYR A 97 -3.12 20.80 -6.00
C TYR A 97 -4.44 21.42 -6.47
N LYS A 98 -5.12 22.17 -5.59
CA LYS A 98 -6.47 22.69 -5.87
C LYS A 98 -6.51 23.77 -6.95
N ASN A 99 -5.50 24.63 -7.00
CA ASN A 99 -5.56 25.87 -7.79
C ASN A 99 -4.46 26.02 -8.83
N ARG A 100 -3.36 25.25 -8.75
CA ARG A 100 -2.19 25.45 -9.63
C ARG A 100 -1.91 24.29 -10.59
N LEU A 101 -2.34 23.07 -10.26
CA LEU A 101 -2.14 21.93 -11.15
C LEU A 101 -3.27 21.82 -12.18
N PRO A 102 -2.96 21.58 -13.48
CA PRO A 102 -3.97 21.37 -14.54
C PRO A 102 -4.69 20.01 -14.45
N GLY A 103 -4.68 19.36 -13.28
CA GLY A 103 -5.13 17.98 -13.08
C GLY A 103 -4.06 16.93 -13.40
N ILE A 104 -4.35 15.66 -13.11
CA ILE A 104 -3.45 14.51 -13.34
C ILE A 104 -3.99 13.68 -14.51
N ALA A 105 -3.20 13.51 -15.57
CA ALA A 105 -3.53 12.60 -16.68
C ALA A 105 -3.32 11.13 -16.31
N LEU A 106 -2.20 10.85 -15.63
CA LEU A 106 -1.79 9.52 -15.22
C LEU A 106 -0.95 9.66 -13.94
N ALA A 107 -1.21 8.78 -12.98
CA ALA A 107 -0.35 8.57 -11.83
C ALA A 107 0.23 7.16 -11.88
N LEU A 108 1.55 7.05 -11.73
CA LEU A 108 2.22 5.78 -11.46
C LEU A 108 2.52 5.71 -9.97
N ASP A 109 2.19 4.59 -9.34
CA ASP A 109 2.41 4.34 -7.91
C ASP A 109 3.29 3.10 -7.70
N GLU A 110 3.40 2.58 -6.47
CA GLU A 110 4.31 1.49 -6.11
C GLU A 110 4.22 0.23 -6.98
N GLY A 111 3.01 -0.11 -7.43
CA GLY A 111 2.74 -1.34 -8.17
C GLY A 111 3.12 -2.59 -7.37
N LEU A 112 3.69 -3.59 -8.02
CA LEU A 112 4.13 -4.81 -7.36
C LEU A 112 5.53 -5.20 -7.82
N ALA A 113 6.37 -5.59 -6.86
CA ALA A 113 7.69 -6.11 -7.18
C ALA A 113 7.61 -7.40 -8.01
N SER A 114 8.40 -7.48 -9.08
CA SER A 114 8.50 -8.67 -9.93
C SER A 114 9.87 -9.32 -9.79
N THR A 115 9.89 -10.66 -9.78
CA THR A 115 11.12 -11.46 -9.84
C THR A 115 11.60 -11.72 -11.27
N THR A 116 10.85 -11.22 -12.25
CA THR A 116 11.10 -11.41 -13.69
C THR A 116 11.10 -10.06 -14.40
N ASN A 117 11.30 -10.07 -15.72
CA ASN A 117 11.19 -8.86 -16.55
C ASN A 117 9.75 -8.54 -16.98
N VAL A 118 8.76 -9.14 -16.32
CA VAL A 118 7.33 -8.86 -16.55
C VAL A 118 6.85 -7.94 -15.45
N PHE A 119 6.30 -6.79 -15.83
CA PHE A 119 5.66 -5.84 -14.93
C PHE A 119 4.15 -6.01 -15.00
N GLU A 120 3.52 -6.19 -13.84
CA GLU A 120 2.08 -6.19 -13.73
C GLU A 120 1.59 -4.75 -13.59
N VAL A 121 0.53 -4.41 -14.34
CA VAL A 121 -0.08 -3.08 -14.31
C VAL A 121 -1.46 -3.22 -13.71
N PHE A 122 -1.68 -2.49 -12.62
CA PHE A 122 -2.96 -2.42 -11.93
C PHE A 122 -3.62 -1.07 -12.22
N TYR A 123 -4.94 -1.07 -12.37
CA TYR A 123 -5.72 0.15 -12.60
C TYR A 123 -6.58 0.53 -11.37
N GLY A 124 -6.40 -0.17 -10.25
CA GLY A 124 -7.11 0.09 -9.02
C GLY A 124 -6.74 -0.88 -7.90
N GLU A 125 -6.99 -0.43 -6.68
CA GLU A 125 -6.66 -1.15 -5.45
C GLU A 125 -7.90 -1.36 -4.58
N ARG A 126 -7.77 -2.25 -3.60
CA ARG A 126 -8.81 -2.46 -2.59
C ARG A 126 -8.55 -1.52 -1.42
N LEU A 127 -9.60 -0.88 -0.94
CA LEU A 127 -9.52 -0.06 0.25
C LEU A 127 -9.68 -0.93 1.50
N PRO A 128 -8.76 -0.84 2.47
CA PRO A 128 -8.97 -1.46 3.77
C PRO A 128 -10.09 -0.74 4.52
N TRP A 129 -10.96 -1.51 5.18
CA TRP A 129 -11.97 -0.97 6.10
C TRP A 129 -11.57 -1.31 7.53
N TRP A 130 -10.94 -0.35 8.19
CA TRP A 130 -10.59 -0.42 9.59
C TRP A 130 -11.81 -0.09 10.45
N ILE A 131 -12.21 -1.00 11.34
CA ILE A 131 -13.38 -0.84 12.20
C ILE A 131 -12.93 -0.94 13.66
N GLU A 132 -13.18 0.10 14.44
CA GLU A 132 -13.07 0.05 15.90
C GLU A 132 -14.41 -0.36 16.51
N ILE A 133 -14.39 -1.37 17.39
CA ILE A 133 -15.58 -1.87 18.07
C ILE A 133 -15.38 -1.66 19.57
N LYS A 134 -16.33 -0.96 20.18
CA LYS A 134 -16.38 -0.76 21.63
C LYS A 134 -17.67 -1.37 22.19
N ALA A 135 -17.53 -2.32 23.11
CA ALA A 135 -18.65 -2.91 23.84
C ALA A 135 -18.69 -2.38 25.27
N THR A 136 -19.89 -2.12 25.80
CA THR A 136 -20.10 -1.72 27.20
C THR A 136 -21.16 -2.63 27.79
N GLY A 137 -20.90 -3.17 28.98
CA GLY A 137 -21.83 -4.06 29.66
C GLY A 137 -21.72 -3.98 31.18
N PRO A 138 -22.66 -4.61 31.91
CA PRO A 138 -22.68 -4.58 33.36
C PRO A 138 -21.42 -5.22 33.97
N THR A 139 -21.02 -4.74 35.16
CA THR A 139 -19.90 -5.30 35.94
C THR A 139 -20.41 -5.92 37.23
N GLY A 140 -19.64 -6.83 37.81
CA GLY A 140 -19.92 -7.35 39.15
C GLY A 140 -19.08 -8.56 39.53
N HIS A 141 -19.37 -9.11 40.70
CA HIS A 141 -18.61 -10.21 41.29
C HIS A 141 -18.78 -11.50 40.47
N GLY A 142 -17.69 -12.22 40.18
CA GLY A 142 -17.69 -13.42 39.33
C GLY A 142 -18.46 -14.63 39.87
N SER A 143 -19.00 -14.54 41.09
CA SER A 143 -19.94 -15.53 41.63
C SER A 143 -21.38 -15.32 41.15
N ARG A 144 -21.66 -14.22 40.45
CA ARG A 144 -22.95 -13.93 39.82
C ARG A 144 -22.84 -14.17 38.32
N PHE A 145 -23.83 -14.84 37.74
CA PHE A 145 -23.98 -14.98 36.30
C PHE A 145 -24.60 -13.70 35.74
N ILE A 146 -23.73 -12.72 35.45
CA ILE A 146 -24.12 -11.43 34.88
C ILE A 146 -24.18 -11.59 33.37
N GLU A 147 -25.33 -11.26 32.79
CA GLU A 147 -25.58 -11.34 31.35
C GLU A 147 -25.31 -10.00 30.64
N ASN A 148 -25.16 -10.07 29.32
CA ASN A 148 -24.90 -8.96 28.43
C ASN A 148 -23.64 -8.16 28.80
N THR A 149 -22.62 -8.87 29.27
CA THR A 149 -21.32 -8.25 29.56
C THR A 149 -20.65 -7.77 28.28
N ALA A 150 -19.69 -6.84 28.42
CA ALA A 150 -18.90 -6.39 27.28
C ALA A 150 -18.19 -7.55 26.56
N VAL A 151 -17.76 -8.57 27.32
CA VAL A 151 -17.10 -9.76 26.77
C VAL A 151 -18.07 -10.59 25.93
N GLU A 152 -19.29 -10.84 26.42
CA GLU A 152 -20.30 -11.61 25.67
C GLU A 152 -20.66 -10.92 24.35
N GLN A 153 -20.86 -9.60 24.37
CA GLN A 153 -21.14 -8.81 23.16
C GLN A 153 -19.99 -8.91 22.14
N LEU A 154 -18.73 -8.83 22.59
CA LEU A 154 -17.55 -8.96 21.72
C LEU A 154 -17.40 -10.38 21.15
N LEU A 155 -17.69 -11.40 21.95
CA LEU A 155 -17.66 -12.79 21.49
C LEU A 155 -18.73 -13.05 20.43
N GLU A 156 -19.96 -12.57 20.65
CA GLU A 156 -21.05 -12.68 19.68
C GLU A 156 -20.68 -12.02 18.35
N LEU A 157 -20.15 -10.80 18.40
CA LEU A 157 -19.70 -10.09 17.19
C LEU A 157 -18.57 -10.83 16.49
N SER A 158 -17.59 -11.35 17.24
CA SER A 158 -16.47 -12.11 16.68
C SER A 158 -16.96 -13.35 15.95
N GLN A 159 -17.93 -14.07 16.51
CA GLN A 159 -18.55 -15.23 15.86
C GLN A 159 -19.29 -14.85 14.57
N LYS A 160 -20.06 -13.75 14.59
CA LYS A 160 -20.74 -13.22 13.40
C LYS A 160 -19.73 -12.84 12.31
N ALA A 161 -18.64 -12.18 12.67
CA ALA A 161 -17.58 -11.79 11.72
C ALA A 161 -16.88 -13.02 11.12
N LEU A 162 -16.59 -14.05 11.91
CA LEU A 162 -16.02 -15.31 11.42
C LEU A 162 -16.98 -16.05 10.47
N LYS A 163 -18.27 -16.09 10.80
CA LYS A 163 -19.29 -16.68 9.92
C LYS A 163 -19.40 -15.93 8.60
N PHE A 164 -19.40 -14.60 8.63
CA PHE A 164 -19.38 -13.77 7.42
C PHE A 164 -18.12 -14.05 6.59
N ARG A 165 -16.93 -14.06 7.22
CA ARG A 165 -15.66 -14.37 6.56
C ARG A 165 -15.68 -15.74 5.90
N GLN A 166 -16.24 -16.76 6.56
CA GLN A 166 -16.37 -18.09 5.97
C GLN A 166 -17.25 -18.06 4.72
N GLY A 167 -18.41 -17.40 4.78
CA GLY A 167 -19.26 -17.22 3.60
C GLY A 167 -18.55 -16.52 2.43
N GLN A 168 -17.68 -15.53 2.70
CA GLN A 168 -16.86 -14.89 1.65
C GLN A 168 -15.80 -15.84 1.08
N ARG A 169 -15.22 -16.74 1.90
CA ARG A 169 -14.28 -17.76 1.39
C ARG A 169 -15.00 -18.76 0.49
N ASP A 170 -16.16 -19.25 0.91
CA ASP A 170 -16.92 -20.22 0.14
C ASP A 170 -17.29 -19.65 -1.24
N LEU A 171 -17.70 -18.38 -1.30
CA LEU A 171 -17.95 -17.66 -2.57
C LEU A 171 -16.71 -17.55 -3.46
N LEU A 172 -15.53 -17.31 -2.87
CA LEU A 172 -14.26 -17.23 -3.59
C LEU A 172 -13.83 -18.59 -4.15
N GLU A 173 -14.09 -19.68 -3.41
CA GLU A 173 -13.77 -21.05 -3.81
C GLU A 173 -14.76 -21.62 -4.85
N MET A 174 -16.00 -21.15 -4.88
CA MET A 174 -17.06 -21.60 -5.81
C MET A 174 -16.94 -21.05 -7.23
N LYS A 175 -16.29 -19.91 -7.44
CA LYS A 175 -16.19 -19.30 -8.76
C LYS A 175 -14.88 -19.67 -9.43
N ASP A 176 -14.97 -20.43 -10.53
CA ASP A 176 -13.94 -20.47 -11.57
C ASP A 176 -13.84 -19.07 -12.20
N HIS A 177 -13.17 -18.18 -11.49
CA HIS A 177 -12.87 -16.85 -11.96
C HIS A 177 -11.74 -16.97 -12.99
N GLU A 178 -12.11 -17.11 -14.27
CA GLU A 178 -11.16 -17.15 -15.39
C GLU A 178 -10.20 -15.94 -15.44
N ASN A 179 -10.47 -14.87 -14.69
CA ASN A 179 -9.63 -13.66 -14.63
C ASN A 179 -9.32 -13.15 -13.19
N CYS A 180 -9.49 -13.95 -12.13
CA CYS A 180 -9.14 -13.52 -10.76
C CYS A 180 -7.98 -14.36 -10.19
N THR A 181 -6.76 -13.84 -10.30
CA THR A 181 -5.51 -14.46 -9.81
C THR A 181 -5.51 -14.78 -8.31
N HIS A 182 -6.38 -14.15 -7.53
CA HIS A 182 -6.48 -14.38 -6.08
C HIS A 182 -7.02 -15.77 -5.71
N ALA A 183 -7.95 -16.33 -6.49
CA ALA A 183 -8.41 -17.70 -6.28
C ALA A 183 -7.28 -18.73 -6.51
N ALA A 184 -6.36 -18.41 -7.43
CA ALA A 184 -5.20 -19.25 -7.71
C ALA A 184 -4.13 -19.20 -6.58
N VAL A 185 -3.95 -18.06 -5.92
CA VAL A 185 -3.01 -17.93 -4.78
C VAL A 185 -3.52 -18.70 -3.55
N ALA A 186 -4.82 -18.70 -3.29
CA ALA A 186 -5.42 -19.49 -2.20
C ALA A 186 -5.23 -21.00 -2.40
N LYS A 187 -5.30 -21.49 -3.66
CA LYS A 187 -5.03 -22.90 -4.00
C LYS A 187 -3.55 -23.29 -3.81
N LYS A 188 -2.59 -22.37 -4.03
CA LYS A 188 -1.14 -22.65 -3.92
C LYS A 188 -0.60 -22.81 -2.49
N LYS A 189 -1.28 -22.29 -1.45
CA LYS A 189 -0.84 -22.42 -0.05
C LYS A 189 -1.19 -23.76 0.62
N ARG A 190 -1.83 -24.70 -0.12
CA ARG A 190 -2.37 -25.96 0.41
C ARG A 190 -1.57 -27.22 0.02
N THR A 191 -0.36 -27.08 -0.50
CA THR A 191 0.62 -28.17 -0.74
C THR A 191 1.88 -27.90 0.04
#